data_AF-A0A7Z7I3X3-F1
#
_entry.id   AF-A0A7Z7I3X3-F1
#
_cell.length_a   1.000
_cell.length_b   1.000
_cell.length_c   1.000
_cell.angle_alpha   90.00
_cell.angle_beta   90.00
_cell.angle_gamma   90.00
#
_symmetry.space_group_name_H-M   'P 1'
#
loop_
_entity.id
_entity.type
_entity.pdbx_description
1 polymer ?
#
loop_
_entity_poly.entity_id
_entity_poly.type
_entity_poly.pdbx_seq_one_letter_code
_entity_poly.pdbx_strand_id
1 'polypeptide(L)'
;MKALFPLVALALSAFLYQTVHAQESPDLSKDYDYLTRMHVPSAVIQCVAAFDHWVELTPKYDTFIVPDRRVLSAKIESDSPIFSVGNPVPVDKIIVMRAFAKSRGKSQWTRVDSKCGVRDGHVVGVSLTPNVKPVVVR
;
A
#
# COMPACT_ATOMS: atom_id res chain seq x y z
N MET A 1 9.13 -21.40 54.70
CA MET A 1 9.58 -20.26 53.86
C MET A 1 10.47 -20.77 52.73
N LYS A 2 9.91 -21.24 51.60
CA LYS A 2 10.68 -21.79 50.45
C LYS A 2 9.75 -22.10 49.27
N ALA A 3 8.98 -21.12 48.79
CA ALA A 3 8.16 -21.31 47.58
C ALA A 3 7.78 -20.00 46.86
N LEU A 4 8.50 -18.90 47.10
CA LEU A 4 8.17 -17.60 46.49
C LEU A 4 8.98 -17.27 45.23
N PHE A 5 10.01 -18.06 44.91
CA PHE A 5 10.91 -17.77 43.79
C PHE A 5 10.44 -18.20 42.38
N PRO A 6 9.66 -19.29 42.17
CA PRO A 6 9.36 -19.71 40.80
C PRO A 6 8.24 -18.88 40.15
N LEU A 7 7.37 -18.26 40.97
CA LEU A 7 6.27 -17.42 40.47
C LEU A 7 6.74 -16.06 39.97
N VAL A 8 7.81 -15.51 40.55
CA VAL A 8 8.39 -14.23 40.11
C VAL A 8 9.13 -14.39 38.78
N ALA A 9 9.82 -15.51 38.56
CA ALA A 9 10.55 -15.77 37.32
C ALA A 9 9.62 -15.95 36.10
N LEU A 10 8.43 -16.54 36.29
CA LEU A 10 7.44 -16.68 35.21
C LEU A 10 6.69 -15.37 34.90
N ALA A 11 6.55 -14.49 35.89
CA ALA A 11 5.92 -13.19 35.70
C ALA A 11 6.83 -12.20 34.91
N LEU A 12 8.16 -12.30 35.07
CA LEU A 12 9.11 -11.43 34.38
C LEU A 12 9.28 -11.75 32.88
N SER A 13 9.04 -12.99 32.44
CA SER A 13 9.13 -13.34 31.02
C SER A 13 7.92 -12.86 30.22
N ALA A 14 6.75 -12.66 30.84
CA ALA A 14 5.55 -12.18 30.17
C ALA A 14 5.58 -10.67 29.84
N PHE A 15 6.38 -9.88 30.57
CA PHE A 15 6.45 -8.42 30.36
C PHE A 15 7.38 -7.99 29.21
N LEU A 16 8.29 -8.85 28.76
CA LEU A 16 9.26 -8.50 27.71
C LEU A 16 8.73 -8.71 26.28
N TYR A 17 7.55 -9.32 26.10
CA TYR A 17 6.97 -9.56 24.77
C TYR A 17 5.88 -8.56 24.38
N GLN A 18 5.65 -7.50 25.17
CA GLN A 18 4.63 -6.50 24.87
C GLN A 18 5.13 -5.35 23.98
N THR A 19 6.40 -5.34 23.57
CA THR A 19 6.84 -4.50 22.45
C THR A 19 6.50 -5.21 21.14
N VAL A 20 5.21 -5.49 20.94
CA VAL A 20 4.66 -5.65 19.60
C VAL A 20 5.01 -4.35 18.91
N HIS A 21 5.85 -4.45 17.88
CA HIS A 21 6.16 -3.37 16.98
C HIS A 21 4.84 -2.71 16.54
N ALA A 22 4.46 -1.63 17.23
CA ALA A 22 3.74 -0.56 16.59
C ALA A 22 4.72 -0.06 15.54
N GLN A 23 4.71 -0.75 14.40
CA GLN A 23 5.36 -0.33 13.19
C GLN A 23 4.65 0.98 12.90
N GLU A 24 5.26 2.08 13.33
CA GLU A 24 4.86 3.42 12.97
C GLU A 24 4.91 3.39 11.45
N SER A 25 3.74 3.17 10.84
CA SER A 25 3.57 3.38 9.42
C SER A 25 4.15 4.77 9.19
N PRO A 26 5.16 4.92 8.32
CA PRO A 26 5.75 6.22 8.05
C PRO A 26 4.60 7.21 7.90
N ASP A 27 4.72 8.41 8.48
CA ASP A 27 3.74 9.47 8.29
C ASP A 27 3.79 9.91 6.82
N LEU A 28 3.24 9.05 5.95
CA LEU A 28 3.12 9.19 4.51
C LEU A 28 2.38 10.48 4.18
N SER A 29 1.65 11.08 5.14
CA SER A 29 0.88 12.29 4.89
C SER A 29 1.76 13.48 4.50
N LYS A 30 2.95 13.65 5.11
CA LYS A 30 3.82 14.82 4.84
C LYS A 30 4.39 14.84 3.43
N ASP A 31 4.75 13.68 2.88
CA ASP A 31 5.37 13.59 1.56
C ASP A 31 4.36 13.89 0.43
N TYR A 32 3.05 13.76 0.69
CA TYR A 32 2.00 14.00 -0.29
C TYR A 32 1.15 15.26 -0.03
N ASP A 33 1.46 16.06 0.98
CA ASP A 33 0.73 17.32 1.27
C ASP A 33 0.66 18.26 0.06
N TYR A 34 1.65 18.20 -0.82
CA TYR A 34 1.64 18.98 -2.06
C TYR A 34 0.52 18.58 -3.02
N LEU A 35 0.16 17.30 -3.07
CA LEU A 35 -0.98 16.80 -3.86
C LEU A 35 -2.29 17.34 -3.29
N THR A 36 -2.42 17.41 -1.96
CA THR A 36 -3.56 18.04 -1.29
C THR A 36 -3.69 19.51 -1.69
N ARG A 37 -2.58 20.27 -1.72
CA ARG A 37 -2.57 21.67 -2.18
C ARG A 37 -2.97 21.82 -3.66
N MET A 38 -2.71 20.81 -4.48
CA MET A 38 -3.16 20.75 -5.87
C MET A 38 -4.59 20.22 -6.03
N HIS A 39 -5.36 20.08 -4.94
CA HIS A 39 -6.74 19.60 -4.93
C HIS A 39 -6.90 18.18 -5.49
N VAL A 40 -5.87 17.34 -5.36
CA VAL A 40 -5.97 15.93 -5.70
C VAL A 40 -6.91 15.24 -4.69
N PRO A 41 -7.87 14.41 -5.15
CA PRO A 41 -8.74 13.68 -4.24
C PRO A 41 -7.95 12.77 -3.29
N SER A 42 -8.35 12.71 -2.01
CA SER A 42 -7.65 11.93 -0.98
C SER A 42 -7.47 10.46 -1.35
N ALA A 43 -8.47 9.83 -1.98
CA ALA A 43 -8.38 8.46 -2.46
C ALA A 43 -7.28 8.25 -3.52
N VAL A 44 -7.00 9.26 -4.34
CA VAL A 44 -5.91 9.23 -5.32
C VAL A 44 -4.57 9.36 -4.61
N ILE A 45 -4.46 10.25 -3.62
CA ILE A 45 -3.25 10.42 -2.80
C ILE A 45 -2.90 9.12 -2.08
N GLN A 46 -3.87 8.50 -1.41
CA GLN A 46 -3.67 7.21 -0.76
C GLN A 46 -3.26 6.10 -1.74
N CYS A 47 -3.76 6.14 -2.98
CA CYS A 47 -3.36 5.19 -4.01
C CYS A 47 -1.89 5.36 -4.42
N VAL A 48 -1.40 6.61 -4.54
CA VAL A 48 0.03 6.88 -4.78
C VAL A 48 0.87 6.33 -3.62
N ALA A 49 0.51 6.66 -2.39
CA ALA A 49 1.17 6.18 -1.18
C ALA A 49 1.21 4.64 -1.10
N ALA A 50 0.10 3.97 -1.44
CA ALA A 50 0.03 2.51 -1.45
C ALA A 50 0.96 1.88 -2.48
N PHE A 51 1.16 2.50 -3.64
CA PHE A 51 2.12 2.01 -4.64
C PHE A 51 3.57 2.23 -4.24
N ASP A 52 3.87 3.38 -3.63
CA ASP A 52 5.23 3.68 -3.13
C ASP A 52 5.64 2.67 -2.06
N HIS A 53 4.73 2.28 -1.17
CA HIS A 53 5.00 1.17 -0.24
C HIS A 53 5.08 -0.20 -0.93
N TRP A 54 4.14 -0.49 -1.85
CA TRP A 54 4.11 -1.79 -2.54
C TRP A 54 5.39 -2.07 -3.36
N VAL A 55 6.02 -1.05 -3.95
CA VAL A 55 7.22 -1.26 -4.76
C VAL A 55 8.43 -1.69 -3.94
N GLU A 56 8.46 -1.36 -2.65
CA GLU A 56 9.48 -1.83 -1.71
C GLU A 56 9.40 -3.35 -1.50
N LEU A 57 8.17 -3.90 -1.53
CA LEU A 57 7.86 -5.29 -1.21
C LEU A 57 7.89 -6.23 -2.42
N THR A 58 7.69 -5.69 -3.62
CA THR A 58 7.55 -6.53 -4.82
C THR A 58 8.91 -7.02 -5.36
N PRO A 59 9.03 -8.29 -5.76
CA PRO A 59 10.29 -8.82 -6.28
C PRO A 59 10.63 -8.29 -7.68
N LYS A 60 9.63 -7.85 -8.45
CA LYS A 60 9.80 -7.53 -9.88
C LYS A 60 10.33 -6.13 -10.14
N TYR A 61 9.91 -5.16 -9.34
CA TYR A 61 10.22 -3.74 -9.54
C TYR A 61 10.96 -3.19 -8.33
N ASP A 62 11.86 -2.24 -8.55
CA ASP A 62 12.57 -1.52 -7.48
C ASP A 62 12.16 -0.06 -7.37
N THR A 63 11.50 0.48 -8.39
CA THR A 63 11.06 1.87 -8.44
C THR A 63 9.73 1.97 -9.16
N PHE A 64 8.84 2.82 -8.65
CA PHE A 64 7.55 3.14 -9.24
C PHE A 64 7.37 4.65 -9.21
N ILE A 65 6.85 5.22 -10.32
CA ILE A 65 6.64 6.67 -10.43
C ILE A 65 5.31 6.93 -11.14
N VAL A 66 4.48 7.75 -10.50
CA VAL A 66 3.31 8.38 -11.12
C VAL A 66 3.63 9.85 -11.36
N PRO A 67 3.73 10.32 -12.62
CA PRO A 67 3.92 11.75 -12.87
C PRO A 67 2.72 12.55 -12.35
N ASP A 68 2.94 13.74 -11.78
CA ASP A 68 1.87 14.59 -11.21
C ASP A 68 0.70 14.82 -12.17
N ARG A 69 0.99 15.07 -13.47
CA ARG A 69 -0.06 15.21 -14.50
C ARG A 69 -1.00 14.00 -14.60
N ARG A 70 -0.51 12.81 -14.26
CA ARG A 70 -1.28 11.54 -14.25
C ARG A 70 -2.03 11.34 -12.94
N VAL A 71 -1.50 11.86 -11.83
CA VAL A 71 -2.22 11.97 -10.56
C VAL A 71 -3.42 12.91 -10.71
N LEU A 72 -3.21 14.10 -11.29
CA LEU A 72 -4.25 15.09 -11.54
C LEU A 72 -5.31 14.60 -12.53
N SER A 73 -4.93 13.74 -13.49
CA SER A 73 -5.84 13.15 -14.47
C SER A 73 -6.28 11.73 -14.10
N ALA A 74 -6.18 11.35 -12.83
CA ALA A 74 -6.54 10.00 -12.40
C ALA A 74 -8.03 9.74 -12.63
N LYS A 75 -8.35 8.53 -13.11
CA LYS A 75 -9.73 8.11 -13.31
C LYS A 75 -10.23 7.45 -12.03
N ILE A 76 -11.40 7.86 -11.56
CA ILE A 76 -12.09 7.26 -10.41
C ILE A 76 -13.32 6.54 -10.96
N GLU A 77 -13.33 5.22 -10.85
CA GLU A 77 -14.41 4.36 -11.32
C GLU A 77 -15.20 3.85 -10.11
N SER A 78 -16.46 4.24 -9.96
CA SER A 78 -17.32 3.82 -8.83
C SER A 78 -18.30 2.69 -9.16
N ASP A 79 -18.41 2.34 -10.44
CA ASP A 79 -19.38 1.33 -10.91
C ASP A 79 -18.83 -0.11 -10.83
N SER A 80 -17.64 -0.29 -10.26
CA SER A 80 -16.96 -1.58 -10.20
C SER A 80 -16.90 -2.10 -8.77
N PRO A 81 -17.74 -3.09 -8.40
CA PRO A 81 -17.77 -3.61 -7.04
C PRO A 81 -16.63 -4.60 -6.75
N ILE A 82 -15.86 -5.03 -7.76
CA ILE A 82 -14.85 -6.10 -7.61
C ILE A 82 -13.52 -5.66 -8.26
N PHE A 83 -12.48 -5.52 -7.43
CA PHE A 83 -11.15 -5.08 -7.87
C PHE A 83 -10.34 -6.16 -8.60
N SER A 84 -10.48 -7.42 -8.20
CA SER A 84 -9.73 -8.56 -8.74
C SER A 84 -10.65 -9.71 -9.05
N VAL A 85 -10.62 -10.22 -10.29
CA VAL A 85 -11.49 -11.32 -10.74
C VAL A 85 -11.01 -12.67 -10.19
N GLY A 86 -9.71 -12.86 -10.03
CA GLY A 86 -9.13 -14.13 -9.55
C GLY A 86 -9.19 -14.30 -8.02
N ASN A 87 -9.38 -13.20 -7.30
CA ASN A 87 -9.66 -13.18 -5.86
C ASN A 87 -10.58 -11.97 -5.61
N PRO A 88 -11.91 -12.15 -5.57
CA PRO A 88 -12.86 -11.05 -5.50
C PRO A 88 -12.67 -10.24 -4.22
N VAL A 89 -12.03 -9.08 -4.36
CA VAL A 89 -11.91 -8.06 -3.32
C VAL A 89 -12.98 -6.99 -3.58
N PRO A 90 -14.00 -6.87 -2.70
CA PRO A 90 -15.04 -5.87 -2.85
C PRO A 90 -14.50 -4.46 -2.59
N VAL A 91 -14.91 -3.50 -3.41
CA VAL A 91 -14.45 -2.11 -3.38
C VAL A 91 -15.58 -1.14 -3.73
N ASP A 92 -15.48 0.09 -3.25
CA ASP A 92 -16.43 1.17 -3.56
C ASP A 92 -16.01 1.97 -4.79
N LYS A 93 -14.70 2.00 -5.05
CA LYS A 93 -14.12 2.68 -6.21
C LYS A 93 -12.79 2.08 -6.59
N ILE A 94 -12.46 2.22 -7.87
CA ILE A 94 -11.16 1.88 -8.44
C ILE A 94 -10.51 3.16 -8.93
N ILE A 95 -9.29 3.43 -8.48
CA ILE A 95 -8.46 4.52 -8.97
C ILE A 95 -7.55 3.97 -10.05
N VAL A 96 -7.57 4.57 -11.24
CA VAL A 96 -6.72 4.18 -12.37
C VAL A 96 -5.85 5.36 -12.79
N MET A 97 -4.54 5.13 -12.89
CA MET A 97 -3.58 6.12 -13.35
C MET A 97 -2.49 5.47 -14.21
N ARG A 98 -1.87 6.28 -15.08
CA ARG A 98 -0.71 5.83 -15.86
C ARG A 98 0.56 6.10 -15.09
N ALA A 99 1.45 5.11 -15.06
CA ALA A 99 2.68 5.18 -14.29
C ALA A 99 3.84 4.52 -15.06
N PHE A 100 5.01 4.55 -14.42
CA PHE A 100 6.20 3.86 -14.89
C PHE A 100 6.77 3.01 -13.75
N ALA A 101 7.15 1.79 -14.07
CA ALA A 101 7.81 0.89 -13.14
C ALA A 101 9.17 0.48 -13.70
N LYS A 102 10.21 0.54 -12.86
CA LYS A 102 11.56 0.10 -13.19
C LYS A 102 11.76 -1.33 -12.72
N SER A 103 12.19 -2.19 -13.64
CA SER A 103 12.47 -3.59 -13.30
C SER A 103 13.68 -3.70 -12.39
N ARG A 104 13.55 -4.50 -11.33
CA ARG A 104 14.60 -4.68 -10.33
C ARG A 104 15.90 -5.13 -10.97
N GLY A 105 16.98 -4.38 -10.71
CA GLY A 105 18.31 -4.68 -11.25
C GLY A 105 18.48 -4.39 -12.75
N LYS A 106 17.53 -3.71 -13.39
CA LYS A 106 17.60 -3.30 -14.81
C LYS A 106 17.42 -1.80 -14.94
N SER A 107 17.98 -1.21 -15.99
CA SER A 107 17.76 0.21 -16.34
C SER A 107 16.44 0.45 -17.07
N GLN A 108 15.72 -0.61 -17.42
CA GLN A 108 14.52 -0.53 -18.24
C GLN A 108 13.30 -0.06 -17.42
N TRP A 109 12.71 1.04 -17.90
CA TRP A 109 11.40 1.51 -17.47
C TRP A 109 10.30 0.92 -18.34
N THR A 110 9.22 0.50 -17.70
CA THR A 110 8.03 -0.03 -18.37
C THR A 110 6.84 0.87 -18.06
N ARG A 111 6.11 1.26 -19.10
CA ARG A 111 4.82 1.95 -18.94
C ARG A 111 3.81 0.95 -18.40
N VAL A 112 3.11 1.34 -17.34
CA VAL A 112 2.07 0.53 -16.71
C VAL A 112 0.82 1.36 -16.46
N ASP A 113 -0.33 0.72 -16.48
CA ASP A 113 -1.55 1.24 -15.88
C ASP A 113 -1.64 0.71 -14.45
N SER A 114 -1.68 1.62 -13.49
CA SER A 114 -1.78 1.28 -12.08
C SER A 114 -3.22 1.43 -11.61
N LYS A 115 -3.68 0.46 -10.82
CA LYS A 115 -5.03 0.42 -10.27
C LYS A 115 -4.97 0.22 -8.76
N CYS A 116 -5.73 1.01 -8.01
CA CYS A 116 -5.99 0.78 -6.59
C CYS A 116 -7.47 0.51 -6.35
N GLY A 117 -7.77 -0.52 -5.57
CA GLY A 117 -9.09 -0.75 -5.02
C GLY A 117 -9.24 -0.01 -3.71
N VAL A 118 -10.29 0.80 -3.58
CA VAL A 118 -10.57 1.57 -2.36
C VAL A 118 -11.90 1.12 -1.77
N ARG A 119 -11.90 0.84 -0.48
CA ARG A 119 -13.07 0.46 0.31
C ARG A 119 -13.10 1.23 1.62
N ASP A 120 -14.24 1.79 1.97
CA ASP A 120 -14.46 2.55 3.21
C ASP A 120 -13.39 3.66 3.40
N GLY A 121 -12.97 4.28 2.30
CA GLY A 121 -11.94 5.33 2.29
C GLY A 121 -10.50 4.85 2.48
N HIS A 122 -10.23 3.55 2.36
CA HIS A 122 -8.90 2.94 2.48
C HIS A 122 -8.53 2.12 1.25
N VAL A 123 -7.25 2.11 0.88
CA VAL A 123 -6.74 1.25 -0.19
C VAL A 123 -6.65 -0.19 0.31
N VAL A 124 -7.37 -1.11 -0.32
CA VAL A 124 -7.40 -2.54 0.04
C VAL A 124 -6.59 -3.42 -0.91
N GLY A 125 -6.08 -2.85 -2.00
CA GLY A 125 -5.24 -3.58 -2.94
C GLY A 125 -4.74 -2.72 -4.08
N VAL A 126 -3.61 -3.13 -4.64
CA VAL A 126 -2.98 -2.48 -5.79
C VAL A 126 -2.65 -3.50 -6.88
N SER A 127 -2.69 -3.05 -8.14
CA SER A 127 -2.31 -3.88 -9.29
C SER A 127 -1.73 -3.04 -10.42
N LEU A 128 -0.82 -3.61 -11.20
CA LEU A 128 -0.26 -2.99 -12.39
C LEU A 128 -0.69 -3.78 -13.62
N THR A 129 -0.92 -3.11 -14.75
CA THR A 129 -1.12 -3.73 -16.06
C THR A 129 -0.05 -3.20 -17.02
N PRO A 130 0.69 -4.04 -17.78
CA PRO A 130 0.58 -5.50 -17.83
C PRO A 130 0.97 -6.19 -16.50
N ASN A 131 0.20 -7.22 -16.14
CA ASN A 131 0.13 -7.79 -14.79
C ASN A 131 1.48 -8.21 -14.18
N VAL A 132 1.65 -7.86 -12.91
CA VAL A 132 2.31 -8.70 -11.90
C VAL A 132 1.16 -9.31 -11.12
N LYS A 133 1.12 -10.65 -11.00
CA LYS A 133 0.04 -11.32 -10.26
C LYS A 133 -0.09 -10.68 -8.86
N PRO A 134 -1.28 -10.22 -8.43
CA PRO A 134 -1.45 -9.61 -7.12
C PRO A 134 -1.11 -10.63 -6.03
N VAL A 135 -0.15 -10.29 -5.17
CA VAL A 135 0.14 -11.04 -3.95
C VAL A 135 -0.75 -10.47 -2.86
N VAL A 136 -1.61 -11.31 -2.29
CA VAL A 136 -2.47 -10.96 -1.16
C VAL A 136 -1.56 -10.80 0.07
N VAL A 137 -1.41 -9.57 0.55
CA VAL A 137 -0.76 -9.29 1.83
C VAL A 137 -1.84 -9.46 2.90
N ARG A 138 -1.68 -10.47 3.76
CA ARG A 138 -2.50 -10.71 4.95
C ARG A 138 -1.75 -10.26 6.18
#